data_AF-A0ABC8RRP8-F1
#
_entry.id   AF-A0ABC8RRP8-F1
#
_cell.length_a   1.000
_cell.length_b   1.000
_cell.length_c   1.000
_cell.angle_alpha   90.00
_cell.angle_beta   90.00
_cell.angle_gamma   90.00
#
_symmetry.space_group_name_H-M   'P 1'
#
loop_
_entity.id
_entity.type
_entity.pdbx_description
1 polymer ?
#
loop_
_entity_poly.entity_id
_entity_poly.type
_entity_poly.pdbx_seq_one_letter_code
_entity_poly.pdbx_strand_id
1 'polypeptide(L)'
;ESQVPTVKVVPLQRKVCLDSGFFYVIDHGISEEFMDEVFSQSKRFFDLPIKEKMKLLRNTKYRGYTPVLHEHLDPINQVHGDYKEVYEIGVEAPENDSNVEKPFYGPNVWLSTGVISDSTMGLYGAGAHSDYGLITLLATDDVGL
;
A
#
# COMPACT_ATOMS: atom_id res chain seq x y z
N GLU A 1 14.20 5.20 -29.61
CA GLU A 1 13.05 4.88 -28.75
C GLU A 1 11.79 4.87 -29.59
N SER A 2 11.07 3.74 -29.66
CA SER A 2 9.81 3.67 -30.40
C SER A 2 8.65 3.99 -29.45
N GLN A 3 8.00 5.12 -29.66
CA GLN A 3 6.78 5.53 -28.99
C GLN A 3 5.70 4.48 -29.28
N VAL A 4 5.41 3.61 -28.32
CA VAL A 4 4.27 2.69 -28.43
C VAL A 4 3.01 3.57 -28.41
N PRO A 5 2.20 3.62 -29.48
CA PRO A 5 1.04 4.52 -29.50
C PRO A 5 0.05 4.10 -28.41
N THR A 6 -0.38 5.05 -27.58
CA THR A 6 -1.36 4.88 -26.48
C THR A 6 -2.59 4.06 -26.87
N VAL A 7 -2.97 4.12 -28.16
CA VAL A 7 -4.07 3.37 -28.79
C VAL A 7 -3.97 1.85 -28.63
N LYS A 8 -2.78 1.28 -28.39
CA LYS A 8 -2.57 -0.17 -28.22
C LYS A 8 -2.55 -0.66 -26.77
N VAL A 9 -2.48 0.23 -25.78
CA VAL A 9 -2.30 -0.16 -24.37
C VAL A 9 -3.56 -0.80 -23.80
N VAL A 10 -4.72 -0.17 -23.99
CA VAL A 10 -5.99 -0.67 -23.42
C VAL A 10 -6.39 -2.06 -23.95
N PRO A 11 -6.35 -2.33 -25.28
CA PRO A 11 -6.65 -3.68 -25.79
C PRO A 11 -5.66 -4.74 -25.32
N LEU A 12 -4.37 -4.38 -25.21
CA LEU A 12 -3.34 -5.30 -24.71
C LEU A 12 -3.55 -5.63 -23.23
N GLN A 13 -3.79 -4.60 -22.41
CA GLN A 13 -4.09 -4.78 -20.98
C GLN A 13 -5.32 -5.66 -20.79
N ARG A 14 -6.42 -5.39 -21.51
CA ARG A 14 -7.62 -6.24 -21.45
C ARG A 14 -7.29 -7.70 -21.77
N LYS A 15 -6.52 -7.94 -22.83
CA LYS A 15 -6.13 -9.30 -23.22
C LYS A 15 -5.34 -9.98 -22.11
N VAL A 16 -4.32 -9.33 -21.55
CA VAL A 16 -3.48 -9.95 -20.51
C VAL A 16 -4.25 -10.17 -19.21
N CYS A 17 -5.17 -9.27 -18.84
CA CYS A 17 -6.08 -9.50 -17.71
C CYS A 17 -6.98 -10.72 -17.90
N LEU A 18 -7.46 -10.98 -19.13
CA LEU A 18 -8.31 -12.13 -19.44
C LEU A 18 -7.53 -13.45 -19.58
N ASP A 19 -6.29 -13.38 -20.07
CA ASP A 19 -5.47 -14.56 -20.34
C ASP A 19 -4.68 -14.99 -19.10
N SER A 20 -3.87 -14.07 -18.52
CA SER A 20 -2.93 -14.37 -17.43
C SER A 20 -3.39 -13.83 -16.08
N GLY A 21 -4.13 -12.72 -16.07
CA GLY A 21 -4.53 -12.02 -14.85
C GLY A 21 -3.44 -11.14 -14.21
N PHE A 22 -2.21 -11.13 -14.75
CA PHE A 22 -1.10 -10.30 -14.27
C PHE A 22 -0.19 -9.85 -15.42
N PHE A 23 0.46 -8.70 -15.26
CA PHE A 23 1.45 -8.16 -16.19
C PHE A 23 2.40 -7.21 -15.47
N TYR A 24 3.59 -7.00 -16.05
CA TYR A 24 4.51 -5.97 -15.62
C TYR A 24 4.22 -4.66 -16.37
N VAL A 25 4.31 -3.54 -15.66
CA VAL A 25 4.36 -2.21 -16.28
C VAL A 25 5.81 -1.77 -16.26
N ILE A 26 6.32 -1.41 -17.43
CA ILE A 26 7.64 -0.77 -17.60
C ILE A 26 7.41 0.67 -18.06
N ASP A 27 8.44 1.50 -17.97
CA ASP A 27 8.37 2.93 -18.36
C ASP A 27 7.24 3.70 -17.65
N HIS A 28 6.91 3.32 -16.40
CA HIS A 28 5.87 3.95 -15.59
C HIS A 28 6.27 5.34 -15.04
N GLY A 29 7.53 5.75 -15.21
CA GLY A 29 8.01 7.08 -14.82
C GLY A 29 8.33 7.25 -13.32
N ILE A 30 8.30 6.17 -12.53
CA ILE A 30 8.76 6.19 -11.13
C ILE A 30 10.24 5.84 -11.12
N SER A 31 11.06 6.65 -10.47
CA SER A 31 12.50 6.43 -10.41
C SER A 31 12.85 5.20 -9.57
N GLU A 32 13.94 4.53 -9.93
CA GLU A 32 14.50 3.43 -9.14
C GLU A 32 14.88 3.89 -7.73
N GLU A 33 15.47 5.09 -7.61
CA GLU A 33 15.82 5.71 -6.33
C GLU A 33 14.61 5.84 -5.39
N PHE A 34 13.46 6.25 -5.91
CA PHE A 34 12.23 6.35 -5.12
C PHE A 34 11.73 4.99 -4.66
N MET A 35 11.75 3.99 -5.55
CA MET A 35 11.34 2.62 -5.20
C MET A 35 12.25 2.04 -4.11
N ASP A 36 13.56 2.23 -4.24
CA ASP A 36 14.57 1.81 -3.26
C ASP A 36 14.34 2.49 -1.91
N GLU A 37 14.00 3.79 -1.90
CA GLU A 37 13.68 4.51 -0.68
C GLU A 37 12.43 3.94 0.00
N VAL A 38 11.35 3.66 -0.74
CA VAL A 38 10.14 3.04 -0.19
C VAL A 38 10.45 1.67 0.44
N PHE A 39 11.23 0.82 -0.24
CA PHE A 39 11.64 -0.47 0.31
C PHE A 39 12.54 -0.33 1.55
N SER A 40 13.44 0.66 1.55
CA SER A 40 14.30 0.97 2.70
C SER A 40 13.49 1.41 3.92
N GLN A 41 12.51 2.30 3.75
CA GLN A 41 11.63 2.74 4.83
C GLN A 41 10.77 1.58 5.36
N SER A 42 10.21 0.76 4.46
CA SER A 42 9.46 -0.45 4.82
C SER A 42 10.31 -1.40 5.67
N LYS A 43 11.52 -1.73 5.20
CA LYS A 43 12.46 -2.58 5.95
C LYS A 43 12.78 -2.01 7.32
N ARG A 44 13.09 -0.71 7.41
CA ARG A 44 13.38 -0.04 8.68
C ARG A 44 12.24 -0.15 9.68
N PHE A 45 10.99 -0.05 9.23
CA PHE A 45 9.82 -0.22 10.09
C PHE A 45 9.68 -1.67 10.56
N PHE A 46 9.73 -2.64 9.65
CA PHE A 46 9.49 -4.04 10.01
C PHE A 46 10.64 -4.67 10.83
N ASP A 47 11.86 -4.13 10.72
CA ASP A 47 13.00 -4.48 11.58
C ASP A 47 12.86 -3.94 13.04
N LEU A 48 11.87 -3.08 13.33
CA LEU A 48 11.62 -2.61 14.70
C LEU A 48 11.17 -3.74 15.64
N PRO A 49 11.49 -3.65 16.95
CA PRO A 49 10.94 -4.57 17.93
C PRO A 49 9.41 -4.59 17.90
N ILE A 50 8.81 -5.77 18.07
CA ILE A 50 7.34 -5.93 18.04
C ILE A 50 6.61 -4.95 18.97
N LYS A 51 7.18 -4.65 20.14
CA LYS A 51 6.62 -3.68 21.08
C LYS A 51 6.46 -2.28 20.48
N GLU A 52 7.38 -1.86 19.61
CA GLU A 52 7.32 -0.57 18.93
C GLU A 52 6.30 -0.60 17.79
N LYS A 53 6.27 -1.67 16.98
CA LYS A 53 5.27 -1.85 15.92
C LYS A 53 3.83 -1.87 16.46
N MET A 54 3.62 -2.55 17.59
CA MET A 54 2.31 -2.65 18.26
C MET A 54 1.77 -1.31 18.80
N LYS A 55 2.60 -0.26 18.93
CA LYS A 55 2.11 1.09 19.27
C LYS A 55 1.26 1.71 18.16
N LEU A 56 1.36 1.15 16.95
CA LEU A 56 0.70 1.63 15.75
C LEU A 56 -0.38 0.67 15.29
N LEU A 57 -0.94 -0.14 16.20
CA LEU A 57 -1.92 -1.17 15.88
C LEU A 57 -3.05 -0.63 15.00
N ARG A 58 -3.45 -1.44 14.00
CA ARG A 58 -4.48 -1.11 13.04
C ARG A 58 -5.78 -0.67 13.71
N ASN A 59 -6.31 0.48 13.28
CA ASN A 59 -7.59 1.01 13.74
C ASN A 59 -8.79 0.44 12.95
N THR A 60 -10.00 0.84 13.32
CA THR A 60 -11.25 0.40 12.65
C THR A 60 -11.43 0.92 11.23
N LYS A 61 -10.56 1.83 10.78
CA LYS A 61 -10.51 2.38 9.40
C LYS A 61 -9.38 1.74 8.57
N TYR A 62 -8.79 0.64 9.05
CA TYR A 62 -7.73 -0.10 8.38
C TYR A 62 -6.45 0.72 8.17
N ARG A 63 -6.07 1.56 9.14
CA ARG A 63 -4.80 2.29 9.13
C ARG A 63 -3.91 1.80 10.25
N GLY A 64 -2.63 1.55 9.94
CA GLY A 64 -1.62 1.12 10.89
C GLY A 64 -1.18 -0.34 10.73
N TYR A 65 -0.59 -0.88 11.79
CA TYR A 65 0.12 -2.15 11.83
C TYR A 65 -0.80 -3.34 12.18
N THR A 66 -0.67 -4.42 11.40
CA THR A 66 -1.30 -5.71 11.65
C THR A 66 -0.21 -6.78 11.87
N PRO A 67 -0.18 -7.48 13.02
CA PRO A 67 0.85 -8.47 13.30
C PRO A 67 0.66 -9.76 12.52
N VAL A 68 1.74 -10.54 12.43
CA VAL A 68 1.73 -11.89 11.82
C VAL A 68 0.65 -12.77 12.48
N LEU A 69 -0.01 -13.62 11.68
CA LEU A 69 -1.11 -14.53 12.07
C LEU A 69 -2.44 -13.85 12.42
N HIS A 70 -2.54 -12.53 12.29
CA HIS A 70 -3.75 -11.80 12.66
C HIS A 70 -4.84 -11.84 11.58
N GLU A 71 -4.48 -11.82 10.30
CA GLU A 71 -5.43 -11.95 9.19
C GLU A 71 -5.61 -13.40 8.78
N HIS A 72 -6.83 -13.78 8.40
CA HIS A 72 -7.21 -15.15 8.05
C HIS A 72 -7.98 -15.11 6.73
N LEU A 73 -7.28 -14.86 5.63
CA LEU A 73 -7.91 -14.69 4.32
C LEU A 73 -8.22 -16.02 3.62
N ASP A 74 -7.42 -17.05 3.90
CA ASP A 74 -7.68 -18.43 3.49
C ASP A 74 -7.79 -19.35 4.71
N PRO A 75 -8.93 -19.35 5.41
CA PRO A 75 -9.08 -20.12 6.66
C PRO A 75 -8.99 -21.65 6.45
N ILE A 76 -9.08 -22.13 5.20
CA ILE A 76 -8.96 -23.56 4.88
C ILE A 76 -7.49 -23.97 4.87
N ASN A 77 -6.61 -23.16 4.25
CA ASN A 77 -5.20 -23.49 4.10
C ASN A 77 -4.29 -22.79 5.14
N GLN A 78 -4.73 -21.68 5.74
CA GLN A 78 -3.98 -20.86 6.69
C GLN A 78 -4.67 -20.91 8.07
N VAL A 79 -4.72 -22.11 8.65
CA VAL A 79 -5.42 -22.39 9.92
C VAL A 79 -4.96 -21.52 11.09
N HIS A 80 -3.70 -21.08 11.07
CA HIS A 80 -3.12 -20.23 12.11
C HIS A 80 -3.19 -18.73 11.76
N GLY A 81 -3.68 -18.37 10.58
CA GLY A 81 -3.60 -17.03 10.00
C GLY A 81 -2.43 -16.85 9.05
N ASP A 82 -2.43 -15.69 8.40
CA ASP A 82 -1.49 -15.32 7.35
C ASP A 82 -0.10 -15.07 7.95
N TYR A 83 0.93 -15.68 7.36
CA TYR A 83 2.33 -15.52 7.78
C TYR A 83 2.94 -14.18 7.30
N LYS A 84 2.17 -13.10 7.42
CA LYS A 84 2.54 -11.76 6.98
C LYS A 84 2.21 -10.74 8.07
N GLU A 85 3.09 -9.77 8.24
CA GLU A 85 2.75 -8.53 8.94
C GLU A 85 2.50 -7.43 7.91
N VAL A 86 1.62 -6.49 8.24
CA VAL A 86 1.12 -5.49 7.30
C VAL A 86 1.19 -4.12 7.94
N TYR A 87 1.48 -3.10 7.15
CA TYR A 87 1.30 -1.71 7.54
C TYR A 87 0.42 -1.01 6.51
N GLU A 88 -0.82 -0.74 6.90
CA GLU A 88 -1.84 -0.23 5.99
C GLU A 88 -1.89 1.31 6.05
N ILE A 89 -1.75 1.89 4.86
CA ILE A 89 -1.78 3.33 4.61
C ILE A 89 -2.82 3.54 3.50
N GLY A 90 -3.62 4.58 3.63
CA GLY A 90 -4.49 5.04 2.55
C GLY A 90 -4.43 6.54 2.40
N VAL A 91 -5.36 7.10 1.63
CA VAL A 91 -5.48 8.56 1.46
C VAL A 91 -5.59 9.23 2.83
N GLU A 92 -4.77 10.25 3.05
CA GLU A 92 -4.77 11.04 4.28
C GLU A 92 -6.09 11.82 4.35
N ALA A 93 -6.86 11.60 5.41
CA ALA A 93 -8.12 12.30 5.66
C ALA A 93 -8.08 12.83 7.10
N PRO A 94 -7.93 14.16 7.29
CA PRO A 94 -7.98 14.77 8.62
C PRO A 94 -9.28 14.46 9.36
N GLU A 95 -9.26 14.54 10.70
CA GLU A 95 -10.45 14.27 11.52
C GLU A 95 -11.65 15.17 11.21
N ASN A 96 -11.41 16.36 10.65
CA ASN A 96 -12.44 17.31 10.25
C ASN A 96 -12.87 17.17 8.77
N ASP A 97 -12.40 16.15 8.06
CA ASP A 97 -12.82 15.88 6.69
C ASP A 97 -14.30 15.45 6.65
N SER A 98 -15.04 15.91 5.64
CA SER A 98 -16.46 15.56 5.46
C SER A 98 -16.69 14.06 5.23
N ASN A 99 -15.65 13.32 4.86
CA ASN A 99 -15.67 11.88 4.63
C ASN A 99 -15.30 11.05 5.86
N VAL A 100 -14.92 11.64 7.01
CA VAL A 100 -14.42 10.87 8.18
C VAL A 100 -15.42 9.81 8.70
N GLU A 101 -16.71 10.06 8.52
CA GLU A 101 -17.78 9.12 8.88
C GLU A 101 -17.85 7.91 7.93
N LYS A 102 -17.35 8.04 6.69
CA LYS A 102 -17.34 6.94 5.72
C LYS A 102 -16.37 5.84 6.16
N PRO A 103 -16.69 4.56 5.90
CA PRO A 103 -15.74 3.46 6.07
C PRO A 103 -14.42 3.75 5.34
N PHE A 104 -13.28 3.35 5.91
CA PHE A 104 -11.92 3.48 5.32
C PHE A 104 -11.33 4.89 5.17
N TYR A 105 -12.09 5.95 5.49
CA TYR A 105 -11.58 7.33 5.57
C TYR A 105 -11.23 7.69 7.02
N GLY A 106 -10.05 8.25 7.21
CA GLY A 106 -9.54 8.72 8.50
C GLY A 106 -8.03 8.97 8.44
N PRO A 107 -7.46 9.54 9.52
CA PRO A 107 -6.04 9.84 9.58
C PRO A 107 -5.21 8.55 9.54
N ASN A 108 -4.07 8.60 8.86
CA ASN A 108 -3.12 7.51 8.94
C ASN A 108 -2.49 7.45 10.34
N VAL A 109 -2.14 6.24 10.79
CA VAL A 109 -1.37 6.04 12.02
C VAL A 109 0.09 6.12 11.61
N TRP A 110 0.88 7.02 12.19
CA TRP A 110 2.30 7.24 11.83
C TRP A 110 3.22 7.01 13.04
N LEU A 111 4.45 6.52 12.81
CA LEU A 111 5.49 6.27 13.83
C LEU A 111 5.80 7.49 14.72
N SER A 112 5.73 8.69 14.15
CA SER A 112 5.95 9.96 14.85
C SER A 112 4.75 10.87 14.67
N THR A 113 4.16 11.30 15.77
CA THR A 113 3.12 12.34 15.79
C THR A 113 3.64 13.59 15.07
N GLY A 114 2.97 14.01 13.99
CA GLY A 114 3.28 15.25 13.27
C GLY A 114 4.07 15.09 11.98
N VAL A 115 4.44 13.87 11.56
CA VAL A 115 5.00 13.63 10.24
C VAL A 115 3.90 13.08 9.33
N ILE A 116 3.30 13.98 8.56
CA ILE A 116 2.41 13.65 7.44
C ILE A 116 3.30 13.15 6.30
N SER A 117 2.83 12.19 5.50
CA SER A 117 3.54 11.80 4.27
C SER A 117 3.73 13.02 3.38
N ASP A 118 4.97 13.47 3.23
CA ASP A 118 5.36 14.60 2.42
C ASP A 118 6.37 14.12 1.37
N SER A 119 5.91 14.06 0.12
CA SER A 119 6.71 13.62 -1.01
C SER A 119 7.88 14.56 -1.31
N THR A 120 7.84 15.81 -0.85
CA THR A 120 8.92 16.79 -0.97
C THR A 120 9.98 16.65 0.13
N MET A 121 9.69 15.89 1.20
CA MET A 121 10.60 15.57 2.29
C MET A 121 11.03 14.09 2.32
N GLY A 122 10.77 13.31 1.27
CA GLY A 122 11.12 11.88 1.22
C GLY A 122 10.26 10.98 2.12
N LEU A 123 9.10 11.46 2.55
CA LEU A 123 8.19 10.75 3.45
C LEU A 123 7.04 10.13 2.67
N TYR A 124 7.25 8.89 2.24
CA TYR A 124 6.30 8.14 1.42
C TYR A 124 5.42 7.23 2.27
N GLY A 125 4.11 7.36 2.07
CA GLY A 125 3.11 6.42 2.56
C GLY A 125 2.68 5.48 1.44
N ALA A 126 3.19 4.26 1.42
CA ALA A 126 2.65 3.18 0.60
C ALA A 126 2.09 2.10 1.52
N GLY A 127 0.87 1.63 1.26
CA GLY A 127 0.34 0.45 1.93
C GLY A 127 1.26 -0.73 1.60
N ALA A 128 2.04 -1.17 2.58
CA ALA A 128 2.93 -2.32 2.42
C ALA A 128 2.09 -3.58 2.68
N HIS A 129 1.67 -4.25 1.61
CA HIS A 129 1.15 -5.62 1.69
C HIS A 129 2.30 -6.60 1.47
N SER A 130 2.71 -7.27 2.54
CA SER A 130 3.83 -8.21 2.56
C SER A 130 3.49 -9.57 1.94
N ASP A 131 2.82 -9.57 0.78
CA ASP A 131 2.71 -10.74 -0.07
C ASP A 131 3.81 -10.62 -1.14
N TYR A 132 4.96 -11.26 -0.91
CA TYR A 132 6.04 -11.45 -1.88
C TYR A 132 6.72 -10.18 -2.46
N GLY A 133 6.93 -9.14 -1.66
CA GLY A 133 7.75 -7.98 -2.08
C GLY A 133 7.07 -7.07 -3.11
N LEU A 134 5.74 -7.03 -3.11
CA LEU A 134 4.94 -6.16 -3.97
C LEU A 134 4.65 -4.82 -3.28
N ILE A 135 4.83 -3.72 -4.00
CA ILE A 135 4.27 -2.41 -3.66
C ILE A 135 2.97 -2.28 -4.46
N THR A 136 1.84 -2.15 -3.78
CA THR A 136 0.56 -1.86 -4.44
C THR A 136 0.41 -0.35 -4.60
N LEU A 137 0.65 0.14 -5.82
CA LEU A 137 0.33 1.51 -6.20
C LEU A 137 -1.10 1.56 -6.73
N LEU A 138 -2.03 2.06 -5.92
CA LEU A 138 -3.40 2.36 -6.36
C LEU A 138 -3.42 3.77 -6.97
N ALA A 139 -3.45 3.85 -8.29
CA ALA A 139 -3.84 5.05 -9.00
C ALA A 139 -5.37 5.01 -9.19
N THR A 140 -6.11 5.70 -8.33
CA THR A 140 -7.54 5.97 -8.55
C THR A 140 -7.69 7.29 -9.29
N ASP A 141 -8.53 7.32 -10.33
CA ASP A 141 -9.00 8.57 -10.91
C ASP A 141 -10.04 9.24 -10.00
N ASP A 142 -10.57 10.38 -10.44
CA ASP A 142 -11.60 11.16 -9.73
C ASP A 142 -12.91 10.37 -9.51
N VAL A 143 -12.99 9.16 -10.06
CA VAL A 143 -14.10 8.21 -9.95
C VAL A 143 -13.66 7.06 -9.03
N GLY A 144 -13.21 7.41 -7.82
CA GLY A 144 -12.99 6.43 -6.76
C GLY A 144 -14.24 5.55 -6.54
N LEU A 145 -14.00 4.34 -6.02
CA LEU A 145 -14.99 3.28 -5.70
C LEU A 145 -16.39 3.76 -5.32
#